data_AF-A0A9P1G8Z9-F1
#
_entry.id   AF-A0A9P1G8Z9-F1
#
_cell.length_a   1.000
_cell.length_b   1.000
_cell.length_c   1.000
_cell.angle_alpha   90.00
_cell.angle_beta   90.00
_cell.angle_gamma   90.00
#
_symmetry.space_group_name_H-M   'P 1'
#
loop_
_entity.id
_entity.type
_entity.pdbx_description
1 polymer ?
#
loop_
_entity_poly.entity_id
_entity_poly.type
_entity_poly.pdbx_seq_one_letter_code
_entity_poly.pdbx_strand_id
1 'polypeptide(L)'
;MRRKPGIAGLIKEKEQQSALSAVGEQIEADKNQNAKQLLQTLQSSLRDFASRHRNRINSDPQFRKSFCEMCIAAGVDPLSSSKGLWDELLGVGQFYNDLSVQVLTQCMRTRDENGGLLDLRQCLQGLRRARPGERLAVEDVERAVECLAQHPG
;
A
#
# COMPACT_ATOMS: atom_id res chain seq x y z
N MET A 1 35.33 57.53 17.28
CA MET A 1 34.01 57.35 16.61
C MET A 1 33.06 56.61 17.55
N ARG A 2 31.99 57.27 18.02
CA ARG A 2 31.07 56.74 19.04
C ARG A 2 29.87 56.10 18.31
N ARG A 3 29.76 54.76 18.34
CA ARG A 3 28.64 54.03 17.71
C ARG A 3 27.32 54.46 18.38
N LYS A 4 26.32 54.83 17.58
CA LYS A 4 25.03 55.34 18.07
C LYS A 4 24.30 54.23 18.86
N PRO A 5 23.84 54.49 20.10
CA PRO A 5 23.04 53.55 20.88
C PRO A 5 21.74 53.29 20.13
N GLY A 6 21.54 52.07 19.65
CA GLY A 6 20.40 51.67 18.81
C GLY A 6 20.77 50.66 17.72
N ILE A 7 21.92 50.85 17.05
CA ILE A 7 22.38 49.95 15.98
C ILE A 7 22.80 48.58 16.57
N ALA A 8 23.39 48.57 17.77
CA ALA A 8 23.76 47.33 18.45
C ALA A 8 22.55 46.47 18.86
N GLY A 9 21.41 47.10 19.18
CA GLY A 9 20.16 46.39 19.49
C GLY A 9 19.59 45.70 18.26
N LEU A 10 19.53 46.41 17.13
CA LEU A 10 19.06 45.87 15.85
C LEU A 10 19.94 44.73 15.32
N ILE A 11 21.26 44.81 15.50
CA ILE A 11 22.17 43.71 15.14
C ILE A 11 21.91 42.48 16.02
N LYS A 12 21.77 42.68 17.34
CA LYS A 12 21.50 41.59 18.28
C LYS A 12 20.15 40.92 18.06
N GLU A 13 19.12 41.71 17.72
CA GLU A 13 17.78 41.21 17.39
C GLU A 13 17.79 40.40 16.08
N LYS A 14 18.51 40.89 15.06
CA LYS A 14 18.72 40.14 13.81
C LYS A 14 19.50 38.84 14.03
N GLU A 15 20.53 38.85 14.86
CA GLU A 15 21.30 37.65 15.23
C GLU A 15 20.41 36.64 15.97
N GLN A 16 19.60 37.10 16.93
CA GLN A 16 18.63 36.25 17.63
C GLN A 16 17.59 35.66 16.68
N GLN A 17 17.06 36.44 15.75
CA GLN A 17 16.11 35.97 14.75
C GLN A 17 16.73 34.93 13.81
N SER A 18 17.98 35.13 13.38
CA SER A 18 18.71 34.13 12.58
C SER A 18 18.99 32.84 13.35
N ALA A 19 19.33 32.94 14.64
CA ALA A 19 19.55 31.78 15.49
C ALA A 19 18.26 30.98 15.72
N LEU A 20 17.13 31.67 15.94
CA LEU A 20 15.81 31.03 16.05
C LEU A 20 15.41 30.33 14.74
N SER A 21 15.65 30.95 13.58
CA SER A 21 15.39 30.34 12.26
C SER A 21 16.23 29.07 12.06
N ALA A 22 17.53 29.13 12.36
CA ALA A 22 18.43 27.99 12.22
C ALA A 22 18.02 26.81 13.12
N VAL A 23 17.61 27.09 14.37
CA VAL A 23 17.08 26.05 15.27
C VAL A 23 15.76 25.49 14.75
N GLY A 24 14.88 26.32 14.19
CA GLY A 24 13.63 25.88 13.55
C GLY A 24 13.86 24.93 12.38
N GLU A 25 14.75 25.31 11.45
CA GLU A 25 15.15 24.48 10.32
C GLU A 25 15.76 23.14 10.77
N GLN A 26 16.57 23.15 11.84
CA GLN A 26 17.16 21.94 12.39
C GLN A 26 16.10 21.02 13.01
N ILE A 27 15.14 21.55 13.76
CA ILE A 27 14.02 20.77 14.31
C ILE A 27 13.17 20.15 13.18
N GLU A 28 12.93 20.89 12.10
CA GLU A 28 12.21 20.35 10.93
C GLU A 28 12.98 19.24 10.22
N ALA A 29 14.29 19.43 10.05
CA ALA A 29 15.17 18.40 9.48
C ALA A 29 15.17 17.13 10.33
N ASP A 30 15.30 17.27 11.65
CA ASP A 30 15.28 16.14 12.59
C ASP A 30 13.94 15.39 12.57
N LYS A 31 12.82 16.13 12.55
CA LYS A 31 11.47 15.53 12.43
C LYS A 31 11.32 14.75 11.13
N ASN A 32 11.75 15.33 10.01
CA ASN A 32 11.69 14.65 8.71
C ASN A 32 12.59 13.41 8.67
N GLN A 33 13.78 13.47 9.28
CA GLN A 33 14.69 12.33 9.36
C GLN A 33 14.10 11.21 10.22
N ASN A 34 13.53 11.54 11.38
CA ASN A 34 12.86 10.58 12.25
C ASN A 34 11.65 9.94 11.55
N ALA A 35 10.84 10.72 10.84
CA ALA A 35 9.71 10.20 10.07
C ALA A 35 10.16 9.20 8.99
N LYS A 36 11.25 9.51 8.26
CA LYS A 36 11.84 8.58 7.27
C LYS A 36 12.31 7.27 7.90
N GLN A 37 12.95 7.35 9.07
CA GLN A 37 13.40 6.15 9.80
C GLN A 37 12.21 5.29 10.24
N LEU A 38 11.15 5.91 10.78
CA LEU A 38 9.94 5.19 11.17
C LEU A 38 9.28 4.47 9.99
N LEU A 39 9.23 5.11 8.81
CA LEU A 39 8.72 4.48 7.60
C LEU A 39 9.58 3.27 7.17
N GLN A 40 10.90 3.39 7.26
CA GLN A 40 11.81 2.26 6.96
C GLN A 40 11.62 1.09 7.94
N THR A 41 11.51 1.37 9.24
CA THR A 41 11.25 0.35 10.27
C THR A 41 9.88 -0.30 10.11
N LEU A 42 8.86 0.49 9.76
CA LEU A 42 7.52 -0.02 9.47
C LEU A 42 7.54 -0.94 8.25
N GLN A 43 8.20 -0.52 7.16
CA GLN A 43 8.35 -1.32 5.95
C GLN A 43 9.07 -2.65 6.23
N SER A 44 10.17 -2.63 6.98
CA SER A 44 10.90 -3.86 7.33
C SER A 44 10.05 -4.79 8.20
N SER A 45 9.32 -4.26 9.18
CA SER A 45 8.48 -5.04 10.08
C SER A 45 7.31 -5.70 9.34
N LEU A 46 6.67 -4.97 8.42
CA LEU A 46 5.60 -5.50 7.58
C LEU A 46 6.13 -6.55 6.59
N ARG A 47 7.32 -6.34 6.03
CA ARG A 47 8.05 -7.33 5.18
C ARG A 47 8.30 -8.62 5.96
N ASP A 48 8.81 -8.52 7.18
CA ASP A 48 9.07 -9.68 8.04
C ASP A 48 7.78 -10.39 8.45
N PHE A 49 6.74 -9.63 8.80
CA PHE A 49 5.43 -10.19 9.15
C PHE A 49 4.87 -11.02 8.02
N ALA A 50 4.87 -10.46 6.81
CA ALA A 50 4.28 -11.13 5.67
C ALA A 50 5.08 -12.33 5.19
N SER A 51 6.42 -12.27 5.22
CA SER A 51 7.24 -13.44 4.88
C SER A 51 6.97 -14.60 5.84
N ARG A 52 6.84 -14.34 7.14
CA ARG A 52 6.51 -15.35 8.16
C ARG A 52 5.10 -15.91 8.02
N HIS A 53 4.14 -15.09 7.60
CA HIS A 53 2.74 -15.46 7.53
C HIS A 53 2.23 -15.72 6.10
N ARG A 54 3.11 -15.79 5.09
CA ARG A 54 2.77 -15.91 3.67
C ARG A 54 1.71 -16.98 3.38
N ASN A 55 1.91 -18.20 3.89
CA ASN A 55 0.98 -19.30 3.65
C ASN A 55 -0.42 -19.01 4.22
N ARG A 56 -0.49 -18.34 5.37
CA ARG A 56 -1.76 -17.97 6.01
C ARG A 56 -2.43 -16.82 5.26
N ILE A 57 -1.66 -15.83 4.81
CA ILE A 57 -2.16 -14.75 3.94
C ILE A 57 -2.76 -15.33 2.65
N ASN A 58 -2.15 -16.37 2.09
CA ASN A 58 -2.65 -16.97 0.84
C ASN A 58 -3.85 -17.91 1.03
N SER A 59 -3.94 -18.61 2.17
CA SER A 59 -4.95 -19.65 2.40
C SER A 59 -6.18 -19.20 3.20
N ASP A 60 -6.10 -18.09 3.94
CA ASP A 60 -7.17 -17.58 4.79
C ASP A 60 -7.64 -16.19 4.32
N PRO A 61 -8.83 -16.11 3.68
CA PRO A 61 -9.39 -14.84 3.21
C PRO A 61 -9.56 -13.78 4.30
N GLN A 62 -9.95 -14.17 5.52
CA GLN A 62 -10.15 -13.21 6.61
C GLN A 62 -8.81 -12.62 7.04
N PHE A 63 -7.79 -13.47 7.18
CA PHE A 63 -6.45 -13.02 7.52
C PHE A 63 -5.85 -12.13 6.41
N ARG A 64 -6.03 -12.52 5.15
CA ARG A 64 -5.62 -11.72 3.98
C ARG A 64 -6.24 -10.33 4.02
N LYS A 65 -7.55 -10.25 4.28
CA LYS A 65 -8.29 -8.99 4.38
C LYS A 65 -7.72 -8.08 5.46
N SER A 66 -7.58 -8.58 6.69
CA SER A 66 -7.04 -7.78 7.79
C SER A 66 -5.60 -7.32 7.55
N PHE A 67 -4.79 -8.16 6.91
CA PHE A 67 -3.44 -7.78 6.51
C PHE A 67 -3.46 -6.64 5.46
N CYS A 68 -4.31 -6.73 4.43
CA CYS A 68 -4.48 -5.67 3.45
C CYS A 68 -4.97 -4.36 4.07
N GLU A 69 -5.94 -4.41 4.99
CA GLU A 69 -6.45 -3.23 5.71
C GLU A 69 -5.35 -2.54 6.52
N MET A 70 -4.48 -3.32 7.17
CA MET A 70 -3.32 -2.79 7.89
C MET A 70 -2.33 -2.10 6.94
N CYS A 71 -2.04 -2.69 5.78
CA CYS A 71 -1.18 -2.05 4.77
C CYS A 71 -1.78 -0.71 4.33
N ILE A 72 -3.06 -0.68 3.99
CA ILE A 72 -3.75 0.54 3.53
C ILE A 72 -3.73 1.61 4.62
N ALA A 73 -3.98 1.24 5.88
CA ALA A 73 -3.92 2.16 7.02
C ALA A 73 -2.50 2.74 7.23
N ALA A 74 -1.47 1.99 6.89
CA ALA A 74 -0.08 2.46 6.88
C ALA A 74 0.26 3.38 5.69
N GLY A 75 -0.69 3.70 4.82
CA GLY A 75 -0.48 4.50 3.60
C GLY A 75 0.13 3.71 2.46
N VAL A 76 -0.02 2.39 2.50
CA VAL A 76 0.62 1.46 1.57
C VAL A 76 -0.42 0.56 0.94
N ASP A 77 -0.58 0.63 -0.37
CA ASP A 77 -1.47 -0.28 -1.09
C ASP A 77 -0.70 -1.55 -1.52
N PRO A 78 -1.08 -2.75 -1.02
CA PRO A 78 -0.45 -4.00 -1.42
C PRO A 78 -0.81 -4.44 -2.86
N LEU A 79 -1.79 -3.79 -3.50
CA LEU A 79 -2.30 -4.12 -4.84
C LEU A 79 -1.81 -3.13 -5.91
N SER A 80 -1.64 -1.86 -5.56
CA SER A 80 -1.11 -0.84 -6.48
C SER A 80 0.42 -0.89 -6.54
N SER A 81 0.99 -1.81 -7.34
CA SER A 81 2.19 -1.59 -8.19
C SER A 81 2.90 -2.89 -8.56
N SER A 82 3.11 -3.10 -9.86
CA SER A 82 3.99 -4.13 -10.47
C SER A 82 5.50 -3.89 -10.26
N LYS A 83 5.87 -2.83 -9.52
CA LYS A 83 7.25 -2.49 -9.10
C LYS A 83 7.31 -1.99 -7.66
N GLY A 84 6.30 -2.30 -6.87
CA GLY A 84 6.21 -1.89 -5.47
C GLY A 84 7.03 -2.80 -4.56
N LEU A 85 7.44 -2.24 -3.42
CA LEU A 85 8.06 -2.94 -2.29
C LEU A 85 7.33 -4.23 -1.89
N TRP A 86 6.07 -4.43 -2.30
CA TRP A 86 5.18 -5.48 -1.83
C TRP A 86 4.91 -6.58 -2.85
N ASP A 87 5.05 -6.31 -4.14
CA ASP A 87 4.85 -7.30 -5.19
C ASP A 87 5.99 -8.34 -5.18
N GLU A 88 7.24 -7.86 -5.03
CA GLU A 88 8.44 -8.69 -4.92
C GLU A 88 8.54 -9.49 -3.59
N LEU A 89 7.68 -9.19 -2.61
CA LEU A 89 7.94 -9.48 -1.20
C LEU A 89 6.81 -10.24 -0.51
N LEU A 90 5.58 -9.86 -0.79
CA LEU A 90 4.39 -10.44 -0.16
C LEU A 90 3.82 -11.58 -0.99
N GLY A 91 4.01 -11.55 -2.32
CA GLY A 91 3.29 -12.43 -3.26
C GLY A 91 1.77 -12.27 -3.23
N VAL A 92 1.25 -11.29 -2.47
CA VAL A 92 -0.17 -10.94 -2.42
C VAL A 92 -0.56 -10.22 -3.70
N GLY A 93 0.29 -9.35 -4.23
CA GLY A 93 0.15 -8.77 -5.57
C GLY A 93 0.07 -9.87 -6.63
N GLN A 94 1.03 -10.79 -6.67
CA GLN A 94 0.96 -11.97 -7.55
C GLN A 94 -0.33 -12.79 -7.38
N PHE A 95 -0.78 -13.06 -6.15
CA PHE A 95 -2.03 -13.78 -5.90
C PHE A 95 -3.23 -13.08 -6.56
N TYR A 96 -3.37 -11.77 -6.36
CA TYR A 96 -4.48 -11.01 -6.94
C TYR A 96 -4.31 -10.80 -8.45
N ASN A 97 -3.10 -10.68 -8.98
CA ASN A 97 -2.83 -10.66 -10.41
C ASN A 97 -3.27 -11.97 -11.08
N ASP A 98 -2.87 -13.11 -10.50
CA ASP A 98 -3.27 -14.44 -10.99
C ASP A 98 -4.78 -14.63 -10.89
N LEU A 99 -5.40 -14.16 -9.80
CA LEU A 99 -6.84 -14.22 -9.60
C LEU A 99 -7.57 -13.32 -10.62
N SER A 100 -7.04 -12.13 -10.91
CA SER A 100 -7.56 -11.18 -11.89
C SER A 100 -7.63 -11.76 -13.29
N VAL A 101 -6.55 -12.41 -13.74
CA VAL A 101 -6.50 -13.10 -15.05
C VAL A 101 -7.55 -14.21 -15.11
N GLN A 102 -7.78 -14.92 -14.01
CA GLN A 102 -8.79 -15.98 -13.96
C GLN A 102 -10.21 -15.44 -13.94
N VAL A 103 -10.47 -14.34 -13.23
CA VAL A 103 -11.75 -13.62 -13.30
C VAL A 103 -12.03 -13.18 -14.74
N LEU A 104 -11.05 -12.57 -15.42
CA LEU A 104 -11.18 -12.19 -16.83
C LEU A 104 -11.48 -13.40 -17.72
N THR A 105 -10.74 -14.50 -17.54
CA THR A 105 -10.93 -15.74 -18.30
C THR A 105 -12.33 -16.33 -18.09
N GLN A 106 -12.82 -16.32 -16.86
CA GLN A 106 -14.17 -16.76 -16.51
C GLN A 106 -15.22 -15.90 -17.22
N CYS A 107 -15.09 -14.57 -17.16
CA CYS A 107 -15.98 -13.63 -17.84
C CYS A 107 -15.99 -13.85 -19.37
N MET A 108 -14.82 -14.07 -19.97
CA MET A 108 -14.71 -14.36 -21.41
C MET A 108 -15.38 -15.67 -21.80
N ARG A 109 -15.21 -16.74 -21.00
CA ARG A 109 -15.80 -18.06 -21.27
C ARG A 109 -17.31 -18.06 -21.19
N THR A 110 -17.89 -17.32 -20.24
CA THR A 110 -19.34 -17.29 -20.04
C THR A 110 -20.06 -16.25 -20.90
N ARG A 111 -19.31 -15.43 -21.66
CA ARG A 111 -19.83 -14.24 -22.35
C ARG A 111 -21.00 -14.55 -23.29
N ASP A 112 -20.88 -15.62 -24.07
CA ASP A 112 -21.91 -16.01 -25.04
C ASP A 112 -23.17 -16.57 -24.36
N GLU A 113 -23.03 -17.08 -23.13
CA GLU A 113 -24.12 -17.67 -22.35
C GLU A 113 -24.91 -16.61 -21.55
N ASN A 114 -24.22 -15.58 -21.03
CA ASN A 114 -24.80 -14.59 -20.12
C ASN A 114 -24.83 -13.16 -20.67
N GLY A 115 -24.43 -12.95 -21.93
CA GLY A 115 -24.43 -11.63 -22.56
C GLY A 115 -23.36 -10.67 -22.02
N GLY A 116 -22.35 -11.18 -21.31
CA GLY A 116 -21.27 -10.39 -20.72
C GLY A 116 -21.56 -9.85 -19.32
N LEU A 117 -22.61 -10.34 -18.65
CA LEU A 117 -22.91 -10.03 -17.25
C LEU A 117 -22.77 -11.30 -16.40
N LEU A 118 -21.86 -11.29 -15.44
CA LEU A 118 -21.59 -12.43 -14.56
C LEU A 118 -21.73 -11.99 -13.10
N ASP A 119 -22.60 -12.68 -12.35
CA ASP A 119 -22.77 -12.44 -10.91
C ASP A 119 -21.49 -12.83 -10.13
N LEU A 120 -21.11 -12.05 -9.12
CA LEU A 120 -19.88 -12.27 -8.36
C LEU A 120 -19.86 -13.63 -7.65
N ARG A 121 -21.00 -14.11 -7.14
CA ARG A 121 -21.07 -15.44 -6.49
C ARG A 121 -20.97 -16.56 -7.50
N GLN A 122 -21.54 -16.38 -8.70
CA GLN A 122 -21.37 -17.33 -9.80
C GLN A 122 -19.92 -17.37 -10.27
N CYS A 123 -19.26 -16.21 -10.41
CA CYS A 123 -17.83 -16.12 -10.71
C CYS A 123 -17.01 -16.85 -9.64
N LEU A 124 -17.24 -16.55 -8.35
CA LEU A 124 -16.58 -17.20 -7.23
C LEU A 124 -16.76 -18.73 -7.24
N GLN A 125 -17.96 -19.22 -7.56
CA GLN A 125 -18.22 -20.65 -7.65
C GLN A 125 -17.40 -21.29 -8.76
N GLY A 126 -17.27 -20.62 -9.92
CA GLY A 126 -16.41 -21.04 -11.02
C GLY A 126 -14.93 -21.08 -10.63
N LEU A 127 -14.43 -20.03 -9.98
CA LEU A 127 -13.04 -19.95 -9.51
C LEU A 127 -12.73 -21.05 -8.50
N ARG A 128 -13.63 -21.33 -7.54
CA ARG A 128 -13.46 -22.43 -6.57
C ARG A 128 -13.42 -23.81 -7.23
N ARG A 129 -14.11 -23.99 -8.38
CA ARG A 129 -14.01 -25.22 -9.18
C ARG A 129 -12.66 -25.32 -9.89
N ALA A 130 -12.14 -24.19 -10.41
CA ALA A 130 -10.84 -24.13 -11.07
C ALA A 130 -9.66 -24.26 -10.09
N ARG A 131 -9.85 -23.88 -8.82
CA ARG A 131 -8.85 -23.91 -7.75
C ARG A 131 -9.31 -24.76 -6.56
N PRO A 132 -9.40 -26.09 -6.72
CA PRO A 132 -9.81 -26.97 -5.64
C PRO A 132 -8.85 -26.86 -4.46
N GLY A 133 -9.40 -26.61 -3.26
CA GLY A 133 -8.64 -26.50 -2.01
C GLY A 133 -8.24 -25.08 -1.60
N GLU A 134 -8.36 -24.09 -2.48
CA GLU A 134 -8.14 -22.70 -2.12
C GLU A 134 -9.43 -22.07 -1.58
N ARG A 135 -9.34 -21.40 -0.43
CA ARG A 135 -10.46 -20.66 0.16
C ARG A 135 -10.47 -19.27 -0.46
N LEU A 136 -11.44 -19.03 -1.32
CA LEU A 136 -11.70 -17.72 -1.92
C LEU A 136 -13.00 -17.15 -1.35
N ALA A 137 -13.04 -15.85 -1.09
CA ALA A 137 -14.23 -15.10 -0.68
C ALA A 137 -14.71 -14.17 -1.81
N VAL A 138 -15.89 -13.56 -1.65
CA VAL A 138 -16.44 -12.65 -2.66
C VAL A 138 -15.57 -11.41 -2.79
N GLU A 139 -15.04 -10.95 -1.65
CA GLU A 139 -14.14 -9.81 -1.54
C GLU A 139 -12.82 -10.03 -2.30
N ASP A 140 -12.38 -11.29 -2.44
CA ASP A 140 -11.20 -11.61 -3.25
C ASP A 140 -11.49 -11.37 -4.75
N VAL A 141 -12.72 -11.65 -5.20
CA VAL A 141 -13.17 -11.41 -6.57
C VAL A 141 -13.33 -9.91 -6.82
N GLU A 142 -13.91 -9.17 -5.88
CA GLU A 142 -14.05 -7.70 -5.96
C GLU A 142 -12.68 -7.03 -6.12
N ARG A 143 -11.71 -7.40 -5.26
CA ARG A 143 -10.34 -6.88 -5.34
C ARG A 143 -9.64 -7.26 -6.65
N ALA A 144 -9.85 -8.48 -7.15
CA ALA A 144 -9.30 -8.88 -8.44
C ALA A 144 -9.88 -8.03 -9.59
N VAL A 145 -11.17 -7.67 -9.54
CA VAL A 145 -11.78 -6.76 -10.52
C VAL A 145 -11.19 -5.35 -10.39
N GLU A 146 -10.95 -4.86 -9.19
CA GLU A 146 -10.28 -3.57 -8.96
C GLU A 146 -8.85 -3.56 -9.54
N CYS A 147 -8.08 -4.65 -9.37
CA CYS A 147 -6.76 -4.81 -9.98
C CYS A 147 -6.81 -4.72 -11.51
N LEU A 148 -7.83 -5.31 -12.16
CA LEU A 148 -8.02 -5.20 -13.61
C LEU A 148 -8.30 -3.76 -14.04
N ALA A 149 -9.08 -3.00 -13.26
CA ALA A 149 -9.43 -1.62 -13.58
C ALA A 149 -8.21 -0.67 -13.55
N GLN A 150 -7.15 -1.01 -12.81
CA GLN A 150 -5.91 -0.22 -12.76
C GLN A 150 -5.00 -0.44 -13.98
N HIS A 151 -5.29 -1.45 -14.81
CA HIS A 151 -4.57 -1.75 -16.05
C HIS A 151 -5.53 -1.77 -17.26
N PRO A 152 -6.15 -0.62 -17.62
CA PRO A 152 -6.89 -0.53 -18.87
C PRO A 152 -5.88 -0.71 -20.01
N GLY A 153 -6.08 -1.76 -20.82
CA GLY A 153 -5.34 -1.98 -22.06
C GLY A 153 -5.52 -0.84 -23.05
#